data_AF-A0A7W8PKL2-F1
#
_entry.id   AF-A0A7W8PKL2-F1
#
_cell.length_a   1.000
_cell.length_b   1.000
_cell.length_c   1.000
_cell.angle_alpha   90.00
_cell.angle_beta   90.00
_cell.angle_gamma   90.00
#
_symmetry.space_group_name_H-M   'P 1'
#
loop_
_entity.id
_entity.type
_entity.pdbx_description
1 polymer ?
#
loop_
_entity_poly.entity_id
_entity_poly.type
_entity_poly.pdbx_seq_one_letter_code
_entity_poly.pdbx_strand_id
1 'polypeptide(L)'
;MAKAGVSAPDYPERGVARAHRAGDTWSPNRRGFEGNFSLARKEVHRDTACKFAVEGITEALHAELKPLGIHATVVEPGYFRTDFLDASSLVVGKEVIDDYDETSGNVRRFAEGMNHNQPGDPQKLAKALVTLVDVPRPPLRLPLGADTLKAIAEKNAYVATETETWKALSASTDFSD
;
A
#
# COMPACT_ATOMS: atom_id res chain seq x y z
N MET A 1 -14.28 -53.54 -0.08
CA MET A 1 -14.15 -53.39 -1.55
C MET A 1 -15.33 -52.54 -2.01
N ALA A 2 -15.24 -51.37 -2.64
CA ALA A 2 -14.16 -50.47 -3.00
C ALA A 2 -14.74 -49.03 -2.93
N LYS A 3 -13.97 -48.07 -2.40
CA LYS A 3 -14.32 -46.64 -2.38
C LYS A 3 -14.24 -46.10 -3.81
N ALA A 4 -15.31 -45.48 -4.30
CA ALA A 4 -15.31 -44.75 -5.56
C ALA A 4 -14.41 -43.52 -5.42
N GLY A 5 -13.33 -43.50 -6.21
CA GLY A 5 -12.41 -42.38 -6.31
C GLY A 5 -13.01 -41.24 -7.12
N VAL A 6 -13.00 -40.04 -6.55
CA VAL A 6 -13.25 -38.79 -7.28
C VAL A 6 -11.91 -38.31 -7.81
N SER A 7 -11.77 -38.23 -9.14
CA SER A 7 -10.57 -37.71 -9.79
C SER A 7 -10.48 -36.19 -9.61
N ALA A 8 -9.37 -35.70 -9.07
CA ALA A 8 -9.04 -34.28 -9.08
C ALA A 8 -8.68 -33.82 -10.51
N PRO A 9 -8.98 -32.58 -10.91
CA PRO A 9 -8.57 -32.04 -12.20
C PRO A 9 -7.05 -31.78 -12.24
N ASP A 10 -6.41 -32.19 -13.33
CA ASP A 10 -5.01 -31.96 -13.67
C ASP A 10 -4.69 -30.46 -13.74
N TYR A 11 -3.76 -30.00 -12.91
CA TYR A 11 -3.11 -28.69 -13.06
C TYR A 11 -1.73 -28.90 -13.70
N PRO A 12 -1.40 -28.20 -14.79
CA PRO A 12 -0.04 -28.26 -15.35
C PRO A 12 0.96 -27.60 -14.39
N GLU A 13 1.95 -28.38 -13.98
CA GLU A 13 3.16 -27.97 -13.24
C GLU A 13 3.80 -26.75 -13.91
N ARG A 14 3.66 -25.56 -13.29
CA ARG A 14 4.40 -24.37 -13.70
C ARG A 14 5.74 -24.34 -12.98
N GLY A 15 6.79 -24.46 -13.78
CA GLY A 15 8.16 -24.72 -13.37
C GLY A 15 8.75 -23.73 -12.37
N VAL A 16 9.51 -24.30 -11.45
CA VAL A 16 10.41 -23.61 -10.54
C VAL A 16 11.50 -22.92 -11.36
N ALA A 17 11.50 -21.59 -11.39
CA ALA A 17 12.55 -20.81 -12.05
C ALA A 17 13.87 -20.93 -11.26
N ARG A 18 14.77 -21.79 -11.72
CA ARG A 18 16.20 -21.74 -11.36
C ARG A 18 16.85 -20.59 -12.12
N ALA A 19 17.38 -19.60 -11.41
CA ALA A 19 18.21 -18.57 -12.01
C ALA A 19 19.58 -19.16 -12.40
N HIS A 20 19.77 -19.34 -13.72
CA HIS A 20 21.07 -19.60 -14.33
C HIS A 20 21.89 -18.30 -14.39
N ARG A 21 23.18 -18.42 -14.08
CA ARG A 21 24.18 -17.34 -14.11
C ARG A 21 24.75 -17.21 -15.52
N ALA A 22 24.43 -16.13 -16.21
CA ALA A 22 25.15 -15.55 -17.35
C ALA A 22 24.79 -14.06 -17.32
N GLY A 23 25.69 -13.09 -17.28
CA GLY A 23 26.92 -12.96 -18.04
C GLY A 23 26.79 -11.74 -18.94
N ASP A 24 26.35 -10.60 -18.40
CA ASP A 24 26.23 -9.33 -19.11
C ASP A 24 26.83 -8.19 -18.26
N THR A 25 27.59 -7.34 -18.93
CA THR A 25 28.40 -6.25 -18.37
C THR A 25 27.55 -5.22 -17.63
N TRP A 26 27.49 -5.39 -16.31
CA TRP A 26 26.74 -4.55 -15.38
C TRP A 26 27.59 -3.37 -14.86
N SER A 27 27.12 -2.15 -15.12
CA SER A 27 27.71 -0.93 -14.55
C SER A 27 27.64 -0.99 -13.01
N PRO A 28 28.74 -0.73 -12.28
CA PRO A 28 28.81 -0.88 -10.83
C PRO A 28 27.84 0.03 -10.04
N ASN A 29 27.24 1.03 -10.70
CA ASN A 29 26.32 1.99 -10.10
C ASN A 29 24.83 1.63 -10.22
N ARG A 30 24.48 0.49 -10.84
CA ARG A 30 23.08 0.08 -11.04
C ARG A 30 22.56 -0.96 -10.05
N ARG A 31 23.31 -1.31 -9.00
CA ARG A 31 22.90 -2.29 -7.98
C ARG A 31 21.73 -1.75 -7.16
N GLY A 32 20.54 -2.33 -7.35
CA GLY A 32 19.55 -2.44 -6.27
C GLY A 32 18.18 -1.77 -6.42
N PHE A 33 17.70 -1.48 -7.64
CA PHE A 33 16.27 -1.15 -7.81
C PHE A 33 15.47 -2.37 -8.29
N GLU A 34 15.05 -3.20 -7.32
CA GLU A 34 13.94 -4.13 -7.48
C GLU A 34 12.72 -3.53 -6.78
N GLY A 35 12.17 -2.46 -7.37
CA GLY A 35 11.07 -1.71 -6.78
C GLY A 35 9.77 -2.51 -6.77
N ASN A 36 9.42 -3.07 -5.61
CA ASN A 36 8.04 -3.48 -5.35
C ASN A 36 7.20 -2.24 -5.04
N PHE A 37 6.32 -1.87 -5.97
CA PHE A 37 5.42 -0.73 -5.84
C PHE A 37 4.18 -1.13 -5.05
N SER A 38 4.06 -0.65 -3.82
CA SER A 38 2.82 -0.71 -3.05
C SER A 38 2.08 0.61 -3.19
N LEU A 39 0.83 0.57 -3.67
CA LEU A 39 -0.09 1.70 -3.63
C LEU A 39 -0.90 1.59 -2.35
N ALA A 40 -0.70 2.43 -1.34
CA ALA A 40 -1.48 2.44 -0.10
C ALA A 40 -2.25 3.77 0.08
N ARG A 41 -3.56 3.69 0.40
CA ARG A 41 -4.43 4.84 0.68
C ARG A 41 -4.88 4.80 2.14
N LYS A 42 -4.91 5.97 2.81
CA LYS A 42 -5.24 6.06 4.25
C LYS A 42 -6.65 6.49 4.63
N GLU A 43 -7.58 6.76 3.71
CA GLU A 43 -8.85 7.43 4.10
C GLU A 43 -10.16 6.83 3.57
N VAL A 44 -10.23 5.54 3.21
CA VAL A 44 -11.51 4.91 2.86
C VAL A 44 -11.65 3.57 3.59
N HIS A 45 -12.59 3.52 4.54
CA HIS A 45 -12.87 2.45 5.52
C HIS A 45 -12.97 1.02 4.98
N ARG A 46 -12.96 0.83 3.66
CA ARG A 46 -13.18 -0.46 3.00
C ARG A 46 -11.90 -1.13 2.49
N ASP A 47 -10.88 -0.36 2.12
CA ASP A 47 -9.68 -0.89 1.45
C ASP A 47 -8.41 -0.77 2.30
N THR A 48 -8.52 -0.33 3.55
CA THR A 48 -7.38 -0.01 4.42
C THR A 48 -6.55 -1.22 4.84
N ALA A 49 -7.16 -2.34 5.22
CA ALA A 49 -6.41 -3.46 5.82
C ALA A 49 -5.37 -4.08 4.87
N CYS A 50 -5.76 -4.37 3.61
CA CYS A 50 -4.83 -4.92 2.61
C CYS A 50 -3.72 -3.91 2.30
N LYS A 51 -4.06 -2.63 2.18
CA LYS A 51 -3.10 -1.56 1.87
C LYS A 51 -2.07 -1.38 2.99
N PHE A 52 -2.53 -1.37 4.25
CA PHE A 52 -1.67 -1.37 5.43
C PHE A 52 -0.79 -2.63 5.52
N ALA A 53 -1.31 -3.81 5.16
CA ALA A 53 -0.51 -5.03 5.14
C ALA A 53 0.65 -4.93 4.13
N VAL A 54 0.40 -4.38 2.94
CA VAL A 54 1.48 -4.17 1.97
C VAL A 54 2.48 -3.12 2.46
N GLU A 55 2.05 -2.04 3.13
CA GLU A 55 2.98 -1.11 3.79
C GLU A 55 3.87 -1.83 4.81
N GLY A 56 3.29 -2.64 5.70
CA GLY A 56 4.03 -3.36 6.73
C GLY A 56 5.03 -4.36 6.15
N ILE A 57 4.63 -5.12 5.13
CA ILE A 57 5.53 -6.04 4.41
C ILE A 57 6.68 -5.27 3.77
N THR A 58 6.39 -4.13 3.13
CA THR A 58 7.41 -3.32 2.46
C THR A 58 8.39 -2.71 3.45
N GLU A 59 7.92 -2.29 4.63
CA GLU A 59 8.76 -1.76 5.71
C GLU A 59 9.72 -2.81 6.26
N ALA A 60 9.24 -4.03 6.50
CA ALA A 60 10.09 -5.15 6.91
C ALA A 60 11.17 -5.46 5.84
N LEU A 61 10.76 -5.59 4.58
CA LEU A 61 11.68 -5.83 3.47
C LEU A 61 12.71 -4.71 3.31
N HIS A 62 12.32 -3.45 3.45
CA HIS A 62 13.25 -2.32 3.36
C HIS A 62 14.38 -2.44 4.38
N ALA A 63 14.07 -2.85 5.62
CA ALA A 63 15.08 -3.04 6.66
C ALA A 63 16.04 -4.20 6.35
N GLU A 64 15.51 -5.33 5.90
CA GLU A 64 16.28 -6.54 5.57
C GLU A 64 17.19 -6.36 4.34
N LEU A 65 16.72 -5.59 3.36
CA LEU A 65 17.40 -5.37 2.08
C LEU A 65 18.46 -4.26 2.13
N LYS A 66 18.38 -3.37 3.11
CA LYS A 66 19.28 -2.21 3.27
C LYS A 66 20.79 -2.58 3.24
N PRO A 67 21.27 -3.66 3.91
CA PRO A 67 22.69 -4.05 3.85
C PRO A 67 23.13 -4.55 2.47
N LEU A 68 22.20 -5.01 1.63
CA LEU A 68 22.47 -5.47 0.27
C LEU A 68 22.49 -4.32 -0.75
N GLY A 69 22.17 -3.09 -0.31
CA GLY A 69 22.02 -1.93 -1.19
C GLY A 69 20.76 -1.99 -2.06
N ILE A 70 19.77 -2.79 -1.67
CA ILE A 70 18.47 -2.88 -2.37
C ILE A 70 17.47 -2.01 -1.60
N HIS A 71 16.65 -1.26 -2.35
CA HIS A 71 15.66 -0.35 -1.77
C HIS A 71 14.24 -0.74 -2.12
N ALA A 72 13.37 -0.78 -1.10
CA ALA A 72 11.92 -0.92 -1.26
C ALA A 72 11.23 0.39 -0.84
N THR A 73 10.31 0.90 -1.67
CA THR A 73 9.60 2.16 -1.43
C THR A 73 8.09 1.96 -1.58
N VAL A 74 7.34 2.35 -0.56
CA VAL A 74 5.88 2.50 -0.62
C VAL A 74 5.56 3.83 -1.27
N VAL A 75 4.72 3.81 -2.32
CA VAL A 75 4.19 5.02 -2.93
C VAL A 75 2.75 5.20 -2.47
N GLU A 76 2.46 6.33 -1.84
CA GLU A 76 1.16 6.61 -1.23
C GLU A 76 0.48 7.75 -2.02
N PRO A 77 -0.19 7.46 -3.15
CA PRO A 77 -0.88 8.50 -3.91
C PRO A 77 -2.20 8.88 -3.25
N GLY A 78 -2.54 10.17 -3.37
CA GLY A 78 -3.84 10.73 -3.05
C GLY A 78 -4.87 10.45 -4.13
N TYR A 79 -5.90 11.29 -4.19
CA TYR A 79 -6.90 11.23 -5.23
C TYR A 79 -6.35 11.80 -6.54
N PHE A 80 -6.06 10.91 -7.51
CA PHE A 80 -5.69 11.26 -8.87
C PHE A 80 -6.84 10.99 -9.84
N ARG A 81 -6.99 11.83 -10.88
CA ARG A 81 -8.00 11.70 -11.93
C ARG A 81 -7.74 10.47 -12.78
N THR A 82 -8.19 9.32 -12.29
CA THR A 82 -8.11 8.02 -12.93
C THR A 82 -9.49 7.38 -12.88
N ASP A 83 -9.73 6.39 -13.73
CA ASP A 83 -10.99 5.63 -13.74
C ASP A 83 -11.12 4.69 -12.52
N PHE A 84 -10.25 4.82 -11.52
CA PHE A 84 -10.27 3.99 -10.31
C PHE A 84 -11.53 4.19 -9.46
N LEU A 85 -12.07 5.41 -9.42
CA LEU A 85 -13.34 5.73 -8.75
C LEU A 85 -14.55 5.57 -9.69
N ASP A 86 -14.32 5.17 -10.94
CA ASP A 86 -15.42 4.90 -11.86
C ASP A 86 -16.25 3.70 -11.39
N ALA A 87 -17.54 3.71 -11.70
CA ALA A 87 -18.47 2.66 -11.34
C ALA A 87 -18.09 1.28 -11.91
N SER A 88 -17.26 1.23 -12.96
CA SER A 88 -16.70 0.00 -13.52
C SER A 88 -15.59 -0.63 -12.65
N SER A 89 -14.90 0.16 -11.83
CA SER A 89 -13.81 -0.27 -10.94
C SER A 89 -14.26 -0.35 -9.48
N LEU A 90 -15.18 0.51 -9.05
CA LEU A 90 -15.66 0.57 -7.68
C LEU A 90 -16.82 -0.41 -7.44
N VAL A 91 -16.53 -1.56 -6.83
CA VAL A 91 -17.58 -2.47 -6.35
C VAL A 91 -18.24 -1.87 -5.11
N VAL A 92 -19.57 -1.74 -5.09
CA VAL A 92 -20.32 -1.24 -3.94
C VAL A 92 -21.23 -2.35 -3.40
N GLY A 93 -21.33 -2.47 -2.08
CA GLY A 93 -22.22 -3.43 -1.43
C GLY A 93 -23.67 -3.20 -1.85
N LYS A 94 -24.34 -4.26 -2.30
CA LYS A 94 -25.71 -4.21 -2.82
C LYS A 94 -26.75 -3.92 -1.74
N GLU A 95 -26.47 -4.36 -0.52
CA GLU A 95 -27.32 -4.08 0.64
C GLU A 95 -26.86 -2.79 1.33
N VAL A 96 -27.84 -1.94 1.63
CA VAL A 96 -27.65 -0.70 2.38
C VAL A 96 -28.39 -0.89 3.69
N ILE A 97 -27.70 -0.61 4.79
CA ILE A 97 -28.24 -0.67 6.16
C ILE A 97 -28.28 0.76 6.66
N ASP A 98 -29.47 1.24 7.02
CA ASP A 98 -29.71 2.65 7.38
C ASP A 98 -28.84 3.12 8.56
N ASP A 99 -28.59 2.25 9.54
CA ASP A 99 -27.73 2.52 10.71
C ASP A 99 -26.29 2.93 10.32
N TYR A 100 -25.83 2.56 9.11
CA TYR A 100 -24.50 2.88 8.61
C TYR A 100 -24.48 4.03 7.60
N ASP A 101 -25.57 4.78 7.43
CA ASP A 101 -25.63 5.86 6.45
C ASP A 101 -24.62 6.98 6.77
N GLU A 102 -24.48 7.34 8.04
CA GLU A 102 -23.53 8.38 8.48
C GLU A 102 -22.05 7.94 8.36
N THR A 103 -21.77 6.65 8.17
CA THR A 103 -20.42 6.11 8.04
C THR A 103 -20.15 5.63 6.61
N SER A 104 -20.56 4.40 6.30
CA SER A 104 -20.38 3.79 4.98
C SER A 104 -21.20 4.49 3.88
N GLY A 105 -22.35 5.07 4.21
CA GLY A 105 -23.16 5.87 3.29
C GLY A 105 -22.46 7.17 2.90
N ASN A 106 -21.89 7.88 3.87
CA ASN A 106 -21.06 9.07 3.63
C ASN A 106 -19.86 8.78 2.71
N VAL A 107 -19.15 7.67 2.94
CA VAL A 107 -18.04 7.23 2.08
C VAL A 107 -18.49 6.98 0.64
N ARG A 108 -19.67 6.39 0.45
CA ARG A 108 -20.25 6.11 -0.87
C ARG A 108 -20.57 7.40 -1.62
N ARG A 109 -21.27 8.34 -0.96
CA ARG A 109 -21.57 9.67 -1.50
C ARG A 109 -20.31 10.46 -1.85
N PHE A 110 -19.30 10.37 -1.00
CA PHE A 110 -18.00 11.00 -1.24
C PHE A 110 -17.30 10.43 -2.47
N ALA A 111 -17.29 9.09 -2.64
CA ALA A 111 -16.70 8.45 -3.80
C ALA A 111 -17.41 8.84 -5.12
N GLU A 112 -18.74 8.91 -5.11
CA GLU A 112 -19.55 9.37 -6.25
C GLU A 112 -19.25 10.83 -6.61
N GLY A 113 -19.23 11.73 -5.62
CA GLY A 113 -18.97 13.17 -5.84
C GLY A 113 -17.52 13.50 -6.22
N MET A 114 -16.59 12.57 -5.97
CA MET A 114 -15.17 12.73 -6.24
C MET A 114 -14.73 12.16 -7.60
N ASN A 115 -15.56 11.33 -8.25
CA ASN A 115 -15.25 10.80 -9.56
C ASN A 115 -15.06 11.94 -10.58
N HIS A 116 -13.96 11.92 -11.32
CA HIS A 116 -13.44 12.98 -12.21
C HIS A 116 -13.13 14.35 -11.58
N ASN A 117 -13.47 14.59 -10.31
CA ASN A 117 -13.12 15.82 -9.60
C ASN A 117 -11.88 15.66 -8.70
N GLN A 118 -11.12 14.59 -8.88
CA GLN A 118 -9.91 14.36 -8.11
C GLN A 118 -8.88 15.50 -8.37
N PRO A 119 -8.15 15.98 -7.35
CA PRO A 119 -7.19 17.07 -7.50
C PRO A 119 -5.88 16.64 -8.19
N GLY A 120 -5.52 15.36 -8.10
CA GLY A 120 -4.25 14.83 -8.60
C GLY A 120 -4.24 14.63 -10.12
N ASP A 121 -3.11 14.96 -10.73
CA ASP A 121 -2.82 14.79 -12.15
C ASP A 121 -1.99 13.51 -12.40
N PRO A 122 -2.53 12.49 -13.11
CA PRO A 122 -1.81 11.24 -13.37
C PRO A 122 -0.50 11.41 -14.13
N GLN A 123 -0.37 12.44 -14.98
CA GLN A 123 0.88 12.70 -15.70
C GLN A 123 1.97 13.17 -14.74
N LYS A 124 1.60 13.98 -13.74
CA LYS A 124 2.52 14.40 -12.67
C LYS A 124 2.90 13.22 -11.77
N LEU A 125 1.96 12.32 -11.47
CA LEU A 125 2.24 11.08 -10.74
C LEU A 125 3.27 10.22 -11.49
N ALA A 126 3.06 9.97 -12.79
CA ALA A 126 4.00 9.21 -13.61
C ALA A 126 5.40 9.85 -13.62
N LYS A 127 5.48 11.17 -13.78
CA LYS A 127 6.76 11.89 -13.73
C LYS A 127 7.45 11.77 -12.36
N ALA A 128 6.69 11.83 -11.26
CA ALA A 128 7.23 11.63 -9.91
C ALA A 128 7.79 10.21 -9.73
N LEU A 129 7.11 9.19 -10.26
CA LEU A 129 7.58 7.80 -10.22
C LEU A 129 8.88 7.61 -11.02
N VAL A 130 8.97 8.15 -12.24
CA VAL A 130 10.22 8.12 -13.02
C VAL A 130 11.35 8.81 -12.26
N THR A 131 11.06 9.95 -11.64
CA THR A 131 12.04 10.67 -10.83
C THR A 131 12.52 9.84 -9.64
N LEU A 132 11.60 9.14 -8.96
CA LEU A 132 11.90 8.28 -7.81
C LEU A 132 12.86 7.14 -8.16
N VAL A 133 12.69 6.50 -9.32
CA VAL A 133 13.55 5.38 -9.76
C VAL A 133 15.01 5.79 -9.92
N ASP A 134 15.26 7.04 -10.30
CA ASP A 134 16.61 7.57 -10.50
C ASP A 134 17.26 8.10 -9.21
N VAL A 135 16.53 8.10 -8.08
CA VAL A 135 17.07 8.58 -6.80
C VAL A 135 18.06 7.55 -6.24
N PRO A 136 19.33 7.91 -5.94
CA PRO A 136 20.32 6.96 -5.45
C PRO A 136 20.00 6.34 -4.08
N ARG A 137 19.17 7.00 -3.28
CA ARG A 137 18.71 6.56 -1.96
C ARG A 137 17.23 6.92 -1.82
N PRO A 138 16.32 6.14 -2.42
CA PRO A 138 14.90 6.45 -2.38
C PRO A 138 14.36 6.28 -0.95
N PRO A 139 13.33 7.06 -0.56
CA PRO A 139 12.73 6.97 0.78
C PRO A 139 11.96 5.65 0.96
N LEU A 140 11.69 5.27 2.22
CA LEU A 140 10.80 4.15 2.52
C LEU A 140 9.35 4.45 2.11
N ARG A 141 8.86 5.67 2.35
CA ARG A 141 7.50 6.12 1.99
C ARG A 141 7.57 7.41 1.19
N LEU A 142 6.79 7.48 0.12
CA LEU A 142 6.60 8.68 -0.70
C LEU A 142 5.11 9.02 -0.83
N PRO A 143 4.59 9.94 0.01
CA PRO A 143 3.27 10.51 -0.15
C PRO A 143 3.21 11.43 -1.38
N LEU A 144 2.20 11.26 -2.22
CA LEU A 144 1.99 12.06 -3.42
C LEU A 144 0.57 12.62 -3.44
N GLY A 145 0.44 13.90 -3.08
CA GLY A 145 -0.85 14.58 -2.98
C GLY A 145 -0.96 15.39 -1.70
N ALA A 146 -1.52 16.60 -1.78
CA ALA A 146 -1.69 17.45 -0.60
C ALA A 146 -2.71 16.86 0.40
N ASP A 147 -3.72 16.17 -0.13
CA ASP A 147 -4.67 15.35 0.62
C ASP A 147 -3.96 14.25 1.41
N THR A 148 -3.10 13.46 0.76
CA THR A 148 -2.34 12.40 1.45
C THR A 148 -1.40 12.96 2.51
N LEU A 149 -0.71 14.06 2.22
CA LEU A 149 0.17 14.72 3.18
C LEU A 149 -0.60 15.19 4.42
N LYS A 150 -1.78 15.80 4.21
CA LYS A 150 -2.67 16.23 5.30
C LYS A 150 -3.16 15.03 6.13
N ALA A 151 -3.65 13.98 5.48
CA ALA A 151 -4.13 12.76 6.12
C ALA A 151 -3.06 12.11 7.03
N ILE A 152 -1.84 12.01 6.52
CA ILE A 152 -0.70 11.46 7.27
C ILE A 152 -0.36 12.35 8.47
N ALA A 153 -0.32 13.67 8.28
CA ALA A 153 -0.03 14.61 9.37
C ALA A 153 -1.08 14.51 10.49
N GLU A 154 -2.37 14.48 10.14
CA GLU A 154 -3.47 14.34 11.09
C GLU A 154 -3.41 13.00 11.84
N LYS A 155 -3.19 11.89 11.13
CA LYS A 155 -3.05 10.58 11.78
C LYS A 155 -1.84 10.52 12.71
N ASN A 156 -0.70 11.08 12.30
CA ASN A 156 0.49 11.10 13.15
C ASN A 156 0.28 11.94 14.42
N ALA A 157 -0.38 13.09 14.29
CA ALA A 157 -0.75 13.93 15.43
C ALA A 157 -1.70 13.21 16.39
N TYR A 158 -2.69 12.48 15.86
CA TYR A 158 -3.60 11.66 16.66
C TYR A 158 -2.85 10.56 17.43
N VAL A 159 -2.00 9.78 16.75
CA VAL A 159 -1.21 8.71 17.39
C VAL A 159 -0.28 9.27 18.46
N ALA A 160 0.40 10.39 18.18
CA ALA A 160 1.25 11.06 19.17
C ALA A 160 0.45 11.48 20.42
N THR A 161 -0.74 12.05 20.22
CA THR A 161 -1.62 12.45 21.33
C THR A 161 -2.10 11.25 22.15
N GLU A 162 -2.51 10.18 21.48
CA GLU A 162 -3.02 8.97 22.13
C GLU A 162 -1.91 8.26 22.94
N THR A 163 -0.73 8.11 22.34
CA THR A 163 0.43 7.49 23.03
C THR A 163 0.88 8.30 24.24
N GLU A 164 0.90 9.64 24.17
CA GLU A 164 1.25 10.46 25.32
C GLU A 164 0.18 10.38 26.42
N THR A 165 -1.11 10.35 26.05
CA THR A 165 -2.23 10.21 27.00
C THR A 165 -2.12 8.91 27.81
N TRP A 166 -1.73 7.81 27.15
CA TRP A 166 -1.66 6.48 27.76
C TRP A 166 -0.25 6.06 28.18
N LYS A 167 0.73 6.98 28.13
CA LYS A 167 2.14 6.68 28.38
C LYS A 167 2.41 6.09 29.75
N ALA A 168 1.85 6.68 30.81
CA ALA A 168 2.07 6.22 32.17
C ALA A 168 1.56 4.78 32.36
N LEU A 169 0.36 4.48 31.86
CA LEU A 169 -0.19 3.13 31.91
C LEU A 169 0.63 2.15 31.06
N SER A 170 0.98 2.54 29.84
CA SER A 170 1.73 1.69 28.90
C SER A 170 3.12 1.36 29.45
N ALA A 171 3.80 2.30 30.10
CA ALA A 171 5.11 2.08 30.73
C ALA A 171 5.02 1.33 32.07
N SER A 172 3.86 1.31 32.73
CA SER A 172 3.69 0.62 34.01
C SER A 172 3.78 -0.91 33.93
N THR A 173 3.79 -1.46 32.71
CA THR A 173 3.94 -2.90 32.48
C THR A 173 5.39 -3.37 32.41
N ASP A 174 6.35 -2.45 32.47
CA ASP A 174 7.77 -2.81 32.53
C ASP A 174 8.08 -3.50 33.87
N PHE A 175 9.12 -4.32 33.90
CA PHE A 175 9.60 -4.87 35.16
C PHE A 175 10.08 -3.73 36.07
N SER A 176 9.60 -3.72 37.30
CA SER A 176 10.26 -2.99 38.38
C SER A 176 11.53 -3.76 38.76
N ASP A 177 12.68 -3.11 38.73
CA ASP A 177 13.95 -3.67 39.22
C ASP A 177 13.83 -4.28 40.64
#